data_AF-A0A7W8VEN2-F1
#
_entry.id   AF-A0A7W8VEN2-F1
#
_cell.length_a   1.000
_cell.length_b   1.000
_cell.length_c   1.000
_cell.angle_alpha   90.00
_cell.angle_beta   90.00
_cell.angle_gamma   90.00
#
_symmetry.space_group_name_H-M   'P 1'
#
loop_
_entity.id
_entity.type
_entity.pdbx_description
1 polymer ?
#
loop_
_entity_poly.entity_id
_entity_poly.type
_entity_poly.pdbx_seq_one_letter_code
_entity_poly.pdbx_strand_id
1 'polypeptide(L)' 'MEPDIDARLHDREALEEIELYADVLIAVAGVEHALSTAELDRVLGVSRHERRERHEGPGPHGARPLRRTARGRRRR' A
#
# COMPACT_ATOMS: atom_id res chain seq x y z
N MET A 1 7.45 -18.78 21.09
CA MET A 1 6.72 -19.26 19.91
C MET A 1 5.34 -18.66 19.96
N GLU A 2 5.13 -17.65 19.13
CA GLU A 2 3.86 -17.18 18.55
C GLU A 2 4.25 -15.95 17.68
N PRO A 3 3.71 -15.75 16.46
CA PRO A 3 2.55 -16.47 15.93
C PRO A 3 2.69 -17.08 14.52
N ASP A 4 2.07 -18.24 14.35
CA ASP A 4 1.57 -18.82 13.10
C ASP A 4 0.32 -18.04 12.65
N ILE A 5 0.47 -16.73 12.44
CA ILE A 5 -0.59 -15.80 12.01
C ILE A 5 -0.17 -15.09 10.72
N ASP A 6 1.13 -14.98 10.43
CA ASP A 6 1.65 -14.29 9.26
C ASP A 6 1.52 -15.11 7.96
N ALA A 7 1.71 -16.43 7.95
CA ALA A 7 1.81 -17.18 6.69
C ALA A 7 0.48 -17.25 5.90
N ARG A 8 -0.64 -17.55 6.57
CA ARG A 8 -1.96 -17.66 5.91
C ARG A 8 -2.56 -16.30 5.56
N LEU A 9 -2.19 -15.26 6.31
CA LEU A 9 -2.55 -13.87 6.00
C LEU A 9 -1.75 -13.39 4.78
N HIS A 10 -0.45 -13.68 4.74
CA HIS A 10 0.40 -13.43 3.57
C HIS A 10 -0.10 -14.19 2.34
N ASP A 11 -0.58 -15.42 2.46
CA ASP A 11 -1.17 -16.14 1.32
C ASP A 11 -2.38 -15.39 0.73
N ARG A 12 -3.25 -14.82 1.57
CA ARG A 12 -4.41 -14.07 1.08
C ARG A 12 -4.01 -12.74 0.44
N GLU A 13 -3.09 -12.00 1.06
CA GLU A 13 -2.54 -10.76 0.51
C GLU A 13 -1.83 -11.02 -0.83
N ALA A 14 -1.03 -12.07 -0.91
CA ALA A 14 -0.33 -12.47 -2.13
C ALA A 14 -1.30 -12.91 -3.24
N LEU A 15 -2.37 -13.63 -2.89
CA LEU A 15 -3.40 -14.01 -3.87
C LEU A 15 -4.17 -12.79 -4.39
N GLU A 16 -4.51 -11.84 -3.52
CA GLU A 16 -5.14 -10.57 -3.93
C GLU A 16 -4.21 -9.75 -4.83
N GLU A 17 -2.89 -9.74 -4.56
CA GLU A 17 -1.89 -9.10 -5.42
C GLU A 17 -1.72 -9.82 -6.76
N ILE A 18 -1.80 -11.15 -6.80
CA ILE A 18 -1.78 -11.94 -8.03
C ILE A 18 -3.02 -11.64 -8.90
N GLU A 19 -4.21 -11.61 -8.30
CA GLU A 19 -5.45 -11.23 -8.99
C GLU A 19 -5.35 -9.81 -9.56
N LEU A 20 -4.84 -8.86 -8.76
CA LEU A 20 -4.59 -7.49 -9.19
C LEU A 20 -3.66 -7.43 -10.41
N TYR A 21 -2.52 -8.15 -10.39
CA TYR A 21 -1.60 -8.16 -11.52
C TYR A 21 -2.17 -8.88 -12.74
N ALA A 22 -2.95 -9.95 -12.55
CA ALA A 22 -3.63 -10.63 -13.63
C ALA A 22 -4.59 -9.68 -14.37
N ASP A 23 -5.40 -8.90 -13.64
CA ASP A 23 -6.31 -7.92 -14.22
C ASP A 23 -5.57 -6.84 -15.04
N VAL A 24 -4.43 -6.36 -14.54
CA VAL A 24 -3.58 -5.41 -15.27
C VAL A 24 -3.03 -6.04 -16.56
N LEU A 25 -2.53 -7.27 -16.50
CA LEU A 25 -1.98 -7.96 -17.67
C LEU A 25 -3.05 -8.23 -18.73
N ILE A 26 -4.26 -8.61 -18.30
CA ILE A 26 -5.41 -8.78 -19.21
C ILE A 26 -5.75 -7.46 -19.90
N ALA A 27 -5.79 -6.35 -19.16
CA ALA A 27 -6.07 -5.03 -19.73
C ALA A 27 -4.99 -4.59 -20.74
N VAL A 28 -3.71 -4.81 -20.42
CA VAL A 28 -2.58 -4.52 -21.33
C VAL A 28 -2.68 -5.38 -22.60
N ALA A 29 -3.02 -6.66 -22.47
CA ALA A 29 -3.18 -7.54 -23.63
C ALA A 29 -4.35 -7.14 -24.55
N GLY A 30 -5.31 -6.37 -24.05
CA GLY A 30 -6.44 -5.86 -24.82
C GLY A 30 -6.17 -4.56 -25.60
N VAL A 31 -4.97 -3.98 -25.47
CA VAL A 31 -4.60 -2.71 -26.12
C VAL A 31 -3.24 -2.81 -26.81
N GLU A 32 -3.05 -2.04 -27.88
CA GLU A 32 -1.79 -2.01 -28.64
C GLU A 32 -0.78 -0.97 -28.11
N HIS A 33 -1.13 -0.30 -27.01
CA HIS A 33 -0.35 0.79 -26.42
C HIS A 33 -0.13 0.58 -24.92
N ALA A 34 0.87 1.26 -24.36
CA ALA A 34 1.07 1.26 -22.91
C ALA A 34 -0.08 2.00 -22.19
N LEU A 35 -0.63 1.39 -21.14
CA LEU A 35 -1.69 2.03 -20.35
C LEU A 35 -1.16 3.24 -19.60
N SER A 36 -1.86 4.37 -19.75
CA SER A 36 -1.67 5.53 -18.88
C SER A 36 -2.18 5.24 -17.47
N THR A 37 -1.71 6.01 -16.48
CA THR A 37 -2.21 5.90 -15.10
C THR A 37 -3.73 6.05 -15.02
N ALA A 38 -4.33 6.95 -15.81
CA ALA A 38 -5.77 7.14 -15.83
C ALA A 38 -6.54 5.97 -16.46
N GLU A 39 -5.92 5.20 -17.36
CA GLU A 39 -6.49 3.96 -17.88
C GLU A 39 -6.36 2.83 -16.86
N LEU A 40 -5.20 2.70 -16.22
CA LEU A 40 -4.99 1.74 -15.11
C LEU A 40 -5.99 1.98 -13.99
N ASP A 41 -6.18 3.22 -13.57
CA ASP A 41 -7.17 3.57 -12.55
C ASP A 41 -8.59 3.14 -12.93
N ARG A 42 -8.96 3.28 -14.21
CA ARG A 42 -10.27 2.85 -14.71
C ARG A 42 -10.41 1.34 -14.73
N VAL A 43 -9.39 0.61 -15.17
CA VAL A 43 -9.33 -0.86 -15.15
C VAL A 43 -9.47 -1.37 -13.72
N LEU A 44 -8.76 -0.76 -12.78
CA LEU A 44 -8.76 -1.13 -11.37
C LEU A 44 -9.93 -0.54 -10.56
N GLY A 45 -10.82 0.23 -11.20
CA GLY A 45 -11.95 0.88 -10.52
C GLY A 45 -11.55 1.93 -9.48
N VAL A 46 -10.30 2.39 -9.47
CA VAL A 46 -9.75 3.30 -8.45
C VAL A 46 -10.17 4.74 -8.76
N SER A 47 -10.98 5.33 -7.89
CA SER A 47 -11.35 6.74 -7.98
C SER A 47 -10.19 7.65 -7.52
N ARG A 48 -10.14 8.87 -8.06
CA ARG A 48 -9.11 9.87 -7.69
C ARG A 48 -9.16 10.27 -6.20
N HIS A 49 -10.29 10.01 -5.54
CA HIS A 49 -10.50 10.23 -4.11
C HIS A 49 -9.79 9.15 -3.28
N GLU A 50 -9.96 7.88 -3.65
CA GLU A 50 -9.30 6.74 -2.99
C GLU A 50 -7.77 6.79 -3.14
N ARG A 51 -7.24 7.30 -4.26
CA ARG A 51 -5.78 7.53 -4.40
C ARG A 51 -5.23 8.51 -3.38
N ARG A 52 -5.97 9.58 -3.06
CA ARG A 52 -5.54 10.58 -2.10
C ARG A 52 -5.57 10.03 -0.68
N GLU A 53 -6.61 9.28 -0.33
CA GLU A 53 -6.74 8.63 0.98
C GLU A 53 -5.61 7.62 1.22
N ARG A 54 -5.21 6.84 0.20
CA ARG A 54 -4.07 5.92 0.30
C ARG A 54 -2.72 6.66 0.41
N HIS A 55 -2.54 7.80 -0.28
CA HIS A 55 -1.31 8.60 -0.20
C HIS A 55 -1.22 9.47 1.07
N GLU A 56 -2.34 9.85 1.68
CA GLU A 56 -2.40 10.60 2.95
C GLU A 56 -2.43 9.71 4.20
N GLY A 57 -2.52 8.39 4.03
CA GLY A 57 -2.27 7.42 5.10
C GLY A 57 -0.81 7.48 5.58
N PRO A 58 -0.52 7.07 6.83
CA PRO A 58 0.86 7.01 7.29
C PRO A 58 1.61 6.06 6.37
N GLY A 59 2.58 6.59 5.62
CA GLY A 59 3.28 5.84 4.58
C GLY A 59 3.80 4.48 5.07
N PRO A 60 4.05 3.53 4.15
CA PRO A 60 4.48 2.18 4.49
C PRO A 60 5.94 2.26 4.99
N HIS A 61 6.06 2.50 6.29
CA HIS A 61 7.22 2.34 7.18
C HIS A 61 7.17 3.41 8.27
N GLY A 62 6.35 3.17 9.29
CA GLY A 62 6.72 3.35 10.69
C GLY A 62 7.48 4.63 11.08
N ALA A 63 7.05 5.81 10.64
CA ALA A 63 7.52 7.06 11.23
C ALA A 63 6.93 7.20 12.65
N ARG A 64 7.48 6.46 13.61
CA ARG A 64 7.31 6.74 15.04
C ARG A 64 7.74 8.20 15.25
N PRO A 65 6.87 9.09 15.75
CA PRO A 65 7.33 10.41 16.13
C PRO A 65 8.34 10.22 17.26
N LEU A 66 9.60 10.57 17.01
CA LEU A 66 10.62 10.63 18.05
C LEU A 66 10.10 11.58 19.12
N ARG A 67 9.60 11.00 20.22
CA ARG A 67 9.20 11.72 21.42
C ARG A 67 10.39 12.53 21.88
N ARG A 68 10.32 13.84 21.66
CA ARG A 68 11.25 14.81 22.22
C ARG A 68 11.07 14.79 23.73
N THR A 69 11.78 13.90 24.42
CA THR A 69 11.80 13.89 25.88
C THR A 69 12.59 15.10 26.34
N ALA A 70 11.88 16.21 26.53
CA ALA A 70 12.32 17.28 27.40
C ALA A 70 12.30 16.71 28.83
N ARG A 71 13.45 16.20 29.30
CA ARG A 71 13.65 15.91 30.72
C ARG A 71 14.65 16.91 31.27
N GLY A 72 14.10 17.94 31.90
CA GLY A 72 14.87 18.99 32.54
C GLY A 72 15.66 18.52 33.77
N ARG A 73 16.55 19.44 34.18
CA ARG A 73 17.09 19.70 35.52
C ARG A 73 17.75 18.53 36.28
N ARG A 74 19.07 18.66 36.51
CA ARG A 74 19.75 18.57 37.84
C ARG A 74 21.04 19.42 37.75
N ARG A 75 21.13 20.58 38.43
CA ARG A 75 21.80 20.79 39.74
C ARG A 75 23.15 20.05 39.85
N ARG A 76 24.27 20.76 39.79
CA ARG A 76 25.05 21.21 40.95
C ARG A 76 26.11 22.21 40.54
#